data_AF-A0A0G0PA67-F1
#
_entry.id   AF-A0A0G0PA67-F1
#
_cell.length_a   1.000
_cell.length_b   1.000
_cell.length_c   1.000
_cell.angle_alpha   90.00
_cell.angle_beta   90.00
_cell.angle_gamma   90.00
#
_symmetry.space_group_name_H-M   'P 1'
#
loop_
_entity.id
_entity.type
_entity.pdbx_description
1 polymer ?
#
loop_
_entity_poly.entity_id
_entity_poly.type
_entity_poly.pdbx_seq_one_letter_code
_entity_poly.pdbx_strand_id
1 'polypeptide(L)'
;MSKKLLPYIGGLLIVSILIILPFIKQTPKKATFGQTVSADKIVKRYNLAPAPAYQDKTTLINSKTYKDLPVGEVKSYEAKNAWGTAIFIPQNHRYPGTNPADKINDSAEAAQNQIYDIISFLNEKYGIKFVMAEGDLYGKVPQDKINELSQRINDRNLFADQVSVLKTEMKNQNIDPTIIDDFSNSADLYIKSLDREIILQGAPYKMKSEGKNISLFGSEVRATQEESAVIVRNYIYQQDRQKALNGSQAKTIASNERSSLADAYAMLLSKRGTKNNSLESSFNRLEKLTTGNSYLNGMIAETEKTYLSIKNVDKKVAKVSSPARTENPYEGINDPKKIQTLVSESEEKIQKVVIDRRNVETAENFADLLKSNGTDIGILQYGAGHEEGLIKELNKQGINVIMVKADEVLERENVPKISSLKQ
;
A
#
# COMPACT_ATOMS: atom_id res chain seq x y z
N MET A 1 78.05 13.61 -22.61
CA MET A 1 78.84 14.57 -21.81
C MET A 1 77.96 15.05 -20.66
N SER A 2 78.04 14.44 -19.48
CA SER A 2 78.96 14.75 -18.36
C SER A 2 78.43 15.82 -17.38
N LYS A 3 77.87 15.31 -16.27
CA LYS A 3 78.07 15.69 -14.84
C LYS A 3 77.93 17.16 -14.40
N LYS A 4 77.09 17.35 -13.36
CA LYS A 4 77.42 17.76 -11.96
C LYS A 4 76.13 18.22 -11.24
N LEU A 5 75.97 18.28 -9.92
CA LEU A 5 76.35 17.50 -8.72
C LEU A 5 75.57 18.19 -7.55
N LEU A 6 75.09 17.43 -6.55
CA LEU A 6 74.44 17.89 -5.30
C LEU A 6 75.37 18.70 -4.37
N PRO A 7 74.86 19.41 -3.33
CA PRO A 7 74.74 18.89 -1.93
C PRO A 7 73.43 19.34 -1.22
N TYR A 8 72.71 18.55 -0.39
CA TYR A 8 72.91 18.03 0.98
C TYR A 8 72.91 19.05 2.15
N ILE A 9 72.36 18.58 3.28
CA ILE A 9 72.17 19.13 4.65
C ILE A 9 70.75 19.71 4.85
N GLY A 10 69.89 19.23 5.76
CA GLY A 10 70.06 18.48 7.01
C GLY A 10 69.66 19.37 8.19
N GLY A 11 68.47 19.17 8.76
CA GLY A 11 67.98 19.97 9.89
C GLY A 11 66.79 19.33 10.60
N LEU A 12 67.09 18.56 11.64
CA LEU A 12 66.16 17.95 12.59
C LEU A 12 65.70 19.03 13.59
N LEU A 13 64.39 19.16 13.85
CA LEU A 13 63.92 19.69 15.14
C LEU A 13 62.58 19.08 15.56
N ILE A 14 62.53 18.78 16.86
CA ILE A 14 61.58 17.97 17.60
C ILE A 14 60.50 18.90 18.19
N VAL A 15 59.36 18.29 18.60
CA VAL A 15 58.47 18.68 19.74
C VAL A 15 57.04 19.13 19.36
N SER A 16 56.12 18.16 19.45
CA SER A 16 54.85 18.17 20.23
C SER A 16 53.56 18.88 19.76
N ILE A 17 52.51 18.04 19.73
CA ILE A 17 51.14 18.24 20.27
C ILE A 17 50.25 19.30 19.59
N LEU A 18 49.23 18.86 18.84
CA LEU A 18 47.82 18.96 19.27
C LEU A 18 46.90 18.21 18.29
N ILE A 19 46.23 17.19 18.83
CA ILE A 19 45.09 16.52 18.21
C ILE A 19 43.91 17.50 18.30
N ILE A 20 43.45 18.01 17.17
CA ILE A 20 42.11 18.60 17.05
C ILE A 20 41.43 17.95 15.84
N LEU A 21 40.59 16.96 16.15
CA LEU A 21 39.57 16.43 15.26
C LEU A 21 38.58 17.54 14.91
N PRO A 22 38.33 17.89 13.64
CA PRO A 22 37.09 18.54 13.29
C PRO A 22 35.98 17.48 13.34
N PHE A 23 35.06 17.68 14.28
CA PHE A 23 33.74 17.05 14.30
C PHE A 23 33.09 17.17 12.91
N ILE A 24 33.17 16.10 12.11
CA ILE A 24 32.26 15.91 10.98
C ILE A 24 30.92 15.54 11.61
N LYS A 25 30.05 16.54 11.79
CA LYS A 25 28.62 16.30 11.97
C LYS A 25 28.13 15.54 10.74
N GLN A 26 27.98 14.23 10.86
CA GLN A 26 27.12 13.46 9.96
C GLN A 26 25.71 14.02 10.11
N THR A 27 25.30 14.87 9.18
CA THR A 27 23.90 15.12 8.95
C THR A 27 23.29 13.82 8.41
N PRO A 28 22.19 13.31 8.99
CA PRO A 28 21.50 12.16 8.41
C PRO A 28 21.04 12.56 7.01
N LYS A 29 21.46 11.78 6.00
CA LYS A 29 20.89 11.86 4.65
C LYS A 29 19.40 11.62 4.76
N LYS A 30 18.60 12.69 4.65
CA LYS A 30 17.16 12.60 4.43
C LYS A 30 16.95 11.81 3.14
N ALA A 31 16.31 10.65 3.26
CA ALA A 31 15.80 9.92 2.11
C ALA A 31 14.77 10.81 1.39
N THR A 32 15.05 11.17 0.15
CA THR A 32 14.07 11.76 -0.77
C THR A 32 13.07 10.67 -1.16
N PHE A 33 11.94 10.63 -0.44
CA PHE A 33 10.72 9.93 -0.83
C PHE A 33 10.06 10.68 -1.99
N GLY A 34 9.85 9.99 -3.13
CA GLY A 34 9.04 10.53 -4.24
C GLY A 34 9.60 10.44 -5.65
N GLN A 35 10.59 9.60 -5.95
CA GLN A 35 10.82 9.20 -7.35
C GLN A 35 10.12 7.87 -7.60
N THR A 36 9.10 7.89 -8.46
CA THR A 36 8.67 6.73 -9.22
C THR A 36 9.92 6.13 -9.86
N VAL A 37 10.33 4.98 -9.34
CA VAL A 37 11.43 4.20 -9.89
C VAL A 37 10.86 3.60 -11.18
N SER A 38 11.25 4.12 -12.34
CA SER A 38 10.93 3.44 -13.60
C SER A 38 11.42 1.98 -13.51
N ALA A 39 10.75 1.04 -14.18
CA ALA A 39 11.13 -0.38 -14.16
C ALA A 39 12.65 -0.58 -14.42
N ASP A 40 13.24 0.26 -15.27
CA ASP A 40 14.68 0.26 -15.57
C ASP A 40 15.58 0.60 -14.37
N LYS A 41 15.09 1.40 -13.41
CA LYS A 41 15.81 1.69 -12.17
C LYS A 41 15.64 0.58 -11.13
N ILE A 42 14.60 -0.27 -11.17
CA ILE A 42 14.50 -1.46 -10.28
C ILE A 42 15.48 -2.54 -10.77
N VAL A 43 15.53 -2.79 -12.08
CA VAL A 43 16.52 -3.69 -12.71
C VAL A 43 17.96 -3.24 -12.43
N LYS A 44 18.22 -1.92 -12.45
CA LYS A 44 19.54 -1.35 -12.05
C LYS A 44 19.77 -1.30 -10.54
N ARG A 45 18.74 -1.09 -9.71
CA ARG A 45 18.85 -1.05 -8.24
C ARG A 45 19.17 -2.44 -7.68
N TYR A 46 18.73 -3.51 -8.35
CA TYR A 46 18.90 -4.90 -7.89
C TYR A 46 19.72 -5.79 -8.85
N ASN A 47 20.28 -5.23 -9.92
CA ASN A 47 21.14 -5.92 -10.88
C ASN A 47 20.53 -7.24 -11.41
N LEU A 48 19.25 -7.20 -11.80
CA LEU A 48 18.49 -8.39 -12.20
C LEU A 48 18.75 -8.73 -13.66
N ALA A 49 19.38 -9.87 -13.93
CA ALA A 49 19.48 -10.42 -15.28
C ALA A 49 18.10 -10.89 -15.78
N PRO A 50 17.80 -10.80 -17.10
CA PRO A 50 16.57 -11.34 -17.67
C PRO A 50 16.46 -12.85 -17.41
N ALA A 51 15.25 -13.30 -17.07
CA ALA A 51 14.96 -14.61 -16.53
C ALA A 51 15.36 -15.78 -17.48
N PRO A 52 16.17 -16.76 -17.01
CA PRO A 52 16.13 -18.10 -17.59
C PRO A 52 14.79 -18.77 -17.26
N ALA A 53 14.39 -19.76 -18.07
CA ALA A 53 13.23 -20.61 -17.80
C ALA A 53 13.32 -21.22 -16.38
N TYR A 54 12.21 -21.10 -15.65
CA TYR A 54 11.93 -21.60 -14.29
C TYR A 54 12.98 -22.56 -13.70
N GLN A 55 13.86 -22.06 -12.83
CA GLN A 55 14.77 -22.89 -12.04
C GLN A 55 14.35 -22.89 -10.56
N ASP A 56 13.70 -24.00 -10.20
CA ASP A 56 13.55 -24.59 -8.87
C ASP A 56 12.74 -23.83 -7.79
N LYS A 57 11.63 -24.45 -7.38
CA LYS A 57 10.74 -24.04 -6.27
C LYS A 57 11.49 -23.92 -4.93
N THR A 58 12.57 -24.68 -4.74
CA THR A 58 13.39 -24.59 -3.52
C THR A 58 14.02 -23.21 -3.33
N THR A 59 14.27 -22.48 -4.43
CA THR A 59 14.78 -21.10 -4.40
C THR A 59 13.77 -20.15 -3.77
N LEU A 60 12.48 -20.30 -4.07
CA LEU A 60 11.43 -19.37 -3.62
C LEU A 60 11.10 -19.48 -2.12
N ILE A 61 11.46 -20.60 -1.49
CA ILE A 61 11.29 -20.83 -0.03
C ILE A 61 12.44 -20.19 0.76
N ASN A 62 13.60 -19.97 0.13
CA ASN A 62 14.77 -19.42 0.80
C ASN A 62 14.60 -17.90 1.02
N SER A 63 14.63 -17.45 2.27
CA SER A 63 14.53 -16.01 2.59
C SER A 63 15.61 -15.16 1.91
N LYS A 64 16.78 -15.72 1.62
CA LYS A 64 17.86 -15.03 0.87
C LYS A 64 17.46 -14.65 -0.56
N THR A 65 16.45 -15.31 -1.12
CA THR A 65 15.89 -14.95 -2.43
C THR A 65 15.30 -13.55 -2.43
N TYR A 66 14.81 -13.09 -1.28
CA TYR A 66 14.17 -11.79 -1.09
C TYR A 66 15.07 -10.80 -0.35
N LYS A 67 16.38 -11.07 -0.24
CA LYS A 67 17.30 -10.32 0.62
C LYS A 67 17.35 -8.80 0.39
N ASP A 68 17.01 -8.36 -0.83
CA ASP A 68 17.04 -6.94 -1.22
C ASP A 68 15.62 -6.34 -1.30
N LEU A 69 14.60 -7.12 -0.91
CA LEU A 69 13.19 -6.74 -0.86
C LEU A 69 12.74 -6.53 0.59
N PRO A 70 11.67 -5.74 0.80
CA PRO A 70 11.07 -5.51 2.11
C PRO A 70 10.22 -6.71 2.58
N VAL A 71 10.88 -7.85 2.80
CA VAL A 71 10.25 -9.11 3.22
C VAL A 71 10.71 -9.47 4.63
N GLY A 72 9.76 -9.49 5.56
CA GLY A 72 10.02 -9.79 6.97
C GLY A 72 10.03 -11.28 7.26
N GLU A 73 9.19 -12.05 6.56
CA GLU A 73 9.06 -13.49 6.79
C GLU A 73 8.75 -14.26 5.50
N VAL A 74 9.40 -15.43 5.36
CA VAL A 74 9.06 -16.45 4.37
C VAL A 74 8.86 -17.78 5.09
N LYS A 75 7.71 -18.43 4.87
CA LYS A 75 7.38 -19.75 5.42
C LYS A 75 6.79 -20.65 4.34
N SER A 76 7.10 -21.94 4.39
CA SER A 76 6.55 -22.96 3.48
C SER A 76 5.63 -23.93 4.21
N TYR A 77 4.56 -24.32 3.55
CA TYR A 77 3.58 -25.29 4.02
C TYR A 77 3.31 -26.28 2.87
N GLU A 78 3.59 -27.55 3.13
CA GLU A 78 3.50 -28.60 2.12
C GLU A 78 2.13 -29.30 2.16
N ALA A 79 1.54 -29.54 0.99
CA ALA A 79 0.36 -30.34 0.80
C ALA A 79 0.74 -31.81 0.58
N LYS A 80 -0.06 -32.76 1.11
CA LYS A 80 0.23 -34.20 0.98
C LYS A 80 0.25 -34.70 -0.47
N ASN A 81 -0.61 -34.14 -1.31
CA ASN A 81 -0.77 -34.49 -2.73
C ASN A 81 -0.55 -33.25 -3.60
N ALA A 82 0.61 -32.61 -3.45
CA ALA A 82 0.90 -31.34 -4.08
C ALA A 82 0.97 -31.46 -5.61
N TRP A 83 0.16 -30.68 -6.33
CA TRP A 83 0.25 -30.50 -7.78
C TRP A 83 0.50 -29.04 -8.18
N GLY A 84 0.24 -28.08 -7.29
CA GLY A 84 0.45 -26.65 -7.54
C GLY A 84 1.08 -25.92 -6.36
N THR A 85 1.33 -24.62 -6.53
CA THR A 85 1.96 -23.76 -5.52
C THR A 85 1.33 -22.37 -5.50
N ALA A 86 0.91 -21.92 -4.32
CA ALA A 86 0.51 -20.56 -4.06
C ALA A 86 1.66 -19.81 -3.40
N ILE A 87 2.08 -18.69 -3.98
CA ILE A 87 2.82 -17.66 -3.25
C ILE A 87 1.79 -16.78 -2.58
N PHE A 88 1.52 -17.04 -1.31
CA PHE A 88 0.54 -16.30 -0.54
C PHE A 88 1.19 -15.06 0.08
N ILE A 89 0.67 -13.88 -0.28
CA ILE A 89 1.13 -12.59 0.23
C ILE A 89 -0.01 -11.96 1.04
N PRO A 90 0.06 -12.04 2.38
CA PRO A 90 -0.88 -11.34 3.24
C PRO A 90 -0.87 -9.83 2.99
N GLN A 91 -2.05 -9.19 3.02
CA GLN A 91 -2.17 -7.75 2.78
C GLN A 91 -2.94 -6.99 3.86
N ASN A 92 -2.56 -5.72 4.01
CA ASN A 92 -3.33 -4.71 4.71
C ASN A 92 -4.16 -3.91 3.71
N HIS A 93 -5.47 -3.84 3.94
CA HIS A 93 -6.40 -3.03 3.15
C HIS A 93 -6.41 -1.57 3.60
N ARG A 94 -6.81 -0.67 2.70
CA ARG A 94 -7.31 0.65 3.10
C ARG A 94 -8.42 0.47 4.12
N TYR A 95 -8.39 1.30 5.17
CA TYR A 95 -9.39 1.29 6.21
C TYR A 95 -10.77 1.69 5.63
N PRO A 96 -11.80 0.83 5.72
CA PRO A 96 -13.13 1.13 5.21
C PRO A 96 -13.68 2.48 5.69
N GLY A 97 -14.28 3.25 4.77
CA GLY A 97 -14.92 4.52 5.07
C GLY A 97 -13.99 5.70 5.40
N THR A 98 -12.67 5.49 5.35
CA THR A 98 -11.66 6.56 5.53
C THR A 98 -11.32 7.23 4.20
N ASN A 99 -10.89 8.48 4.21
CA ASN A 99 -10.29 9.08 3.02
C ASN A 99 -8.92 8.42 2.76
N PRO A 100 -8.52 8.14 1.52
CA PRO A 100 -7.20 7.59 1.22
C PRO A 100 -6.06 8.35 1.91
N ALA A 101 -6.12 9.69 1.93
CA ALA A 101 -5.12 10.56 2.56
C ALA A 101 -5.11 10.54 4.09
N ASP A 102 -6.07 9.88 4.75
CA ASP A 102 -6.11 9.78 6.21
C ASP A 102 -4.92 8.96 6.70
N LYS A 103 -4.18 9.49 7.70
CA LYS A 103 -2.98 8.85 8.29
C LYS A 103 -3.18 7.41 8.76
N ILE A 104 -4.41 7.04 9.09
CA ILE A 104 -4.75 5.65 9.45
C ILE A 104 -4.38 4.67 8.33
N ASN A 105 -4.34 5.12 7.07
CA ASN A 105 -3.94 4.30 5.91
C ASN A 105 -2.42 4.25 5.66
N ASP A 106 -1.57 4.88 6.49
CA ASP A 106 -0.10 4.94 6.26
C ASP A 106 0.49 3.52 6.17
N SER A 107 0.07 2.64 7.10
CA SER A 107 0.50 1.23 7.12
C SER A 107 -0.02 0.44 5.91
N ALA A 108 -1.25 0.69 5.47
CA ALA A 108 -1.78 0.03 4.28
C ALA A 108 -1.03 0.48 3.02
N GLU A 109 -0.70 1.76 2.90
CA GLU A 109 0.10 2.30 1.81
C GLU A 109 1.50 1.67 1.80
N ALA A 110 2.19 1.64 2.94
CA ALA A 110 3.51 1.04 3.07
C ALA A 110 3.49 -0.45 2.68
N ALA A 111 2.54 -1.23 3.23
CA ALA A 111 2.39 -2.64 2.91
C ALA A 111 2.14 -2.87 1.42
N GLN A 112 1.24 -2.10 0.79
CA GLN A 112 0.95 -2.28 -0.64
C GLN A 112 2.14 -1.89 -1.52
N ASN A 113 2.94 -0.88 -1.16
CA ASN A 113 4.18 -0.57 -1.87
C ASN A 113 5.19 -1.73 -1.77
N GLN A 114 5.37 -2.31 -0.58
CA GLN A 114 6.26 -3.45 -0.38
C GLN A 114 5.77 -4.69 -1.17
N ILE A 115 4.46 -4.96 -1.14
CA ILE A 115 3.85 -6.05 -1.92
C ILE A 115 4.04 -5.82 -3.42
N TYR A 116 3.91 -4.57 -3.91
CA TYR A 116 4.16 -4.25 -5.31
C TYR A 116 5.60 -4.63 -5.72
N ASP A 117 6.59 -4.32 -4.89
CA ASP A 117 7.99 -4.69 -5.15
C ASP A 117 8.18 -6.22 -5.17
N ILE A 118 7.54 -6.94 -4.24
CA ILE A 118 7.60 -8.41 -4.16
C ILE A 118 6.98 -9.04 -5.41
N ILE A 119 5.76 -8.64 -5.79
CA ILE A 119 5.06 -9.19 -6.96
C ILE A 119 5.82 -8.84 -8.25
N SER A 120 6.33 -7.62 -8.36
CA SER A 120 7.14 -7.19 -9.51
C SER A 120 8.39 -8.05 -9.65
N PHE A 121 9.12 -8.30 -8.54
CA PHE A 121 10.27 -9.19 -8.53
C PHE A 121 9.92 -10.63 -8.94
N LEU A 122 8.83 -11.19 -8.41
CA LEU A 122 8.38 -12.54 -8.75
C LEU A 122 8.00 -12.65 -10.23
N ASN A 123 7.38 -11.61 -10.79
CA ASN A 123 7.01 -11.56 -12.20
C ASN A 123 8.24 -11.40 -13.11
N GLU A 124 9.12 -10.45 -12.82
CA GLU A 124 10.26 -10.10 -13.68
C GLU A 124 11.37 -11.14 -13.61
N LYS A 125 11.68 -11.67 -12.43
CA LYS A 125 12.78 -12.61 -12.22
C LYS A 125 12.39 -14.07 -12.44
N TYR A 126 11.18 -14.45 -12.02
CA TYR A 126 10.72 -15.84 -12.06
C TYR A 126 9.61 -16.11 -13.07
N GLY A 127 9.14 -15.08 -13.78
CA GLY A 127 8.12 -15.23 -14.81
C GLY A 127 6.75 -15.64 -14.25
N ILE A 128 6.47 -15.40 -12.97
CA ILE A 128 5.18 -15.75 -12.36
C ILE A 128 4.16 -14.68 -12.76
N LYS A 129 3.24 -15.06 -13.65
CA LYS A 129 2.26 -14.13 -14.25
C LYS A 129 0.87 -14.24 -13.65
N PHE A 130 0.51 -15.40 -13.10
CA PHE A 130 -0.81 -15.63 -12.52
C PHE A 130 -0.89 -14.92 -11.17
N VAL A 131 -1.85 -14.00 -11.03
CA VAL A 131 -2.10 -13.28 -9.78
C VAL A 131 -3.60 -13.31 -9.49
N MET A 132 -3.97 -13.77 -8.29
CA MET A 132 -5.31 -13.64 -7.74
C MET A 132 -5.29 -12.63 -6.59
N ALA A 133 -6.27 -11.74 -6.58
CA ALA A 133 -6.40 -10.70 -5.55
C ALA A 133 -7.79 -10.72 -4.91
N GLU A 134 -7.83 -10.42 -3.61
CA GLU A 134 -9.06 -10.15 -2.88
C GLU A 134 -9.82 -8.93 -3.47
N GLY A 135 -11.15 -8.95 -3.34
CA GLY A 135 -11.99 -7.77 -3.57
C GLY A 135 -12.68 -7.69 -4.93
N ASP A 136 -12.32 -8.56 -5.88
CA ASP A 136 -13.06 -8.75 -7.14
C ASP A 136 -13.76 -10.11 -7.21
N LEU A 137 -14.84 -10.15 -7.98
CA LEU A 137 -15.56 -11.39 -8.25
C LEU A 137 -14.67 -12.41 -8.95
N TYR A 138 -14.92 -13.68 -8.65
CA TYR A 138 -14.26 -14.82 -9.24
C TYR A 138 -14.21 -14.74 -10.77
N GLY A 139 -12.99 -14.92 -11.30
CA GLY A 139 -12.70 -14.84 -12.73
C GLY A 139 -11.76 -13.68 -13.07
N LYS A 140 -11.61 -13.38 -14.36
CA LYS A 140 -10.74 -12.29 -14.82
C LYS A 140 -11.27 -10.95 -14.33
N VAL A 141 -10.38 -10.12 -13.79
CA VAL A 141 -10.73 -8.75 -13.42
C VAL A 141 -11.18 -7.97 -14.68
N PRO A 142 -12.31 -7.25 -14.63
CA PRO A 142 -12.83 -6.51 -15.78
C PRO A 142 -11.82 -5.51 -16.34
N GLN A 143 -11.67 -5.48 -17.67
CA GLN A 143 -10.73 -4.58 -18.34
C GLN A 143 -11.07 -3.10 -18.10
N ASP A 144 -12.35 -2.75 -17.96
CA ASP A 144 -12.77 -1.37 -17.68
C ASP A 144 -12.21 -0.86 -16.34
N LYS A 145 -12.17 -1.71 -15.31
CA LYS A 145 -11.57 -1.38 -14.01
C LYS A 145 -10.06 -1.12 -14.14
N ILE A 146 -9.38 -1.93 -14.95
CA ILE A 146 -7.96 -1.74 -15.26
C ILE A 146 -7.74 -0.45 -16.06
N ASN A 147 -8.58 -0.16 -17.05
CA ASN A 147 -8.49 1.02 -17.87
C ASN A 147 -8.70 2.30 -17.05
N GLU A 148 -9.65 2.29 -16.11
CA GLU A 148 -9.89 3.42 -15.19
C GLU A 148 -8.66 3.72 -14.33
N LEU A 149 -8.06 2.70 -13.72
CA LEU A 149 -6.84 2.89 -12.93
C LEU A 149 -5.64 3.29 -13.81
N SER A 150 -5.53 2.74 -15.02
CA SER A 150 -4.50 3.11 -15.99
C SER A 150 -4.62 4.58 -16.40
N GLN A 151 -5.84 5.06 -16.67
CA GLN A 151 -6.10 6.46 -16.96
C GLN A 151 -5.69 7.34 -15.79
N ARG A 152 -6.02 6.94 -14.57
CA ARG A 152 -5.64 7.68 -13.35
C ARG A 152 -4.14 7.80 -13.16
N ILE A 153 -3.39 6.72 -13.46
CA ILE A 153 -1.92 6.72 -13.45
C ILE A 153 -1.39 7.67 -14.53
N ASN A 154 -1.96 7.63 -15.74
CA ASN A 154 -1.57 8.52 -16.83
C ASN A 154 -1.82 10.00 -16.49
N ASP A 155 -2.99 10.32 -15.94
CA ASP A 155 -3.33 11.70 -15.55
C ASP A 155 -2.40 12.20 -14.44
N ARG A 156 -2.10 11.34 -13.44
CA ARG A 156 -1.12 11.64 -12.40
C ARG A 156 0.27 11.92 -12.99
N ASN A 157 0.72 11.11 -13.94
CA ASN A 157 2.04 11.27 -14.57
C ASN A 157 2.11 12.54 -15.39
N LEU A 158 1.09 12.82 -16.21
CA LEU A 158 0.95 14.06 -16.96
C LEU A 158 1.01 15.27 -16.04
N PHE A 159 0.25 15.26 -14.95
CA PHE A 159 0.27 16.35 -13.97
C PHE A 159 1.65 16.54 -13.34
N ALA A 160 2.33 15.45 -12.95
CA ALA A 160 3.67 15.52 -12.38
C ALA A 160 4.71 16.09 -13.36
N ASP A 161 4.63 15.70 -14.64
CA ASP A 161 5.50 16.21 -15.70
C ASP A 161 5.26 17.70 -15.94
N GLN A 162 4.00 18.11 -16.05
CA GLN A 162 3.61 19.53 -16.19
C GLN A 162 4.11 20.36 -14.99
N VAL A 163 3.95 19.87 -13.76
CA VAL A 163 4.47 20.51 -12.55
C VAL A 163 5.99 20.66 -12.60
N SER A 164 6.72 19.63 -13.05
CA SER A 164 8.19 19.67 -13.16
C SER A 164 8.66 20.71 -14.19
N VAL A 165 8.00 20.76 -15.35
CA VAL A 165 8.28 21.76 -16.39
C VAL A 165 7.95 23.17 -15.90
N LEU A 166 6.78 23.36 -15.28
CA LEU A 166 6.34 24.66 -14.76
C LEU A 166 7.29 25.19 -13.67
N LYS A 167 7.72 24.33 -12.72
CA LYS A 167 8.74 24.70 -11.71
C LYS A 167 10.03 25.19 -12.35
N THR A 168 10.45 24.57 -13.44
CA THR A 168 11.67 24.94 -14.17
C THR A 168 11.50 26.29 -14.85
N GLU A 169 10.37 26.50 -15.53
CA GLU A 169 10.14 27.78 -16.21
C GLU A 169 9.96 28.94 -15.23
N MET A 170 9.24 28.74 -14.12
CA MET A 170 9.11 29.78 -13.10
C MET A 170 10.48 30.25 -12.58
N LYS A 171 11.45 29.34 -12.44
CA LYS A 171 12.82 29.68 -12.08
C LYS A 171 13.52 30.46 -13.20
N ASN A 172 13.39 30.02 -14.44
CA ASN A 172 13.97 30.71 -15.60
C ASN A 172 13.46 32.15 -15.76
N GLN A 173 12.19 32.38 -15.41
CA GLN A 173 11.54 33.68 -15.45
C GLN A 173 11.76 34.52 -14.18
N ASN A 174 12.64 34.08 -13.27
CA ASN A 174 12.94 34.75 -12.00
C ASN A 174 11.70 35.07 -11.16
N ILE A 175 10.69 34.18 -11.18
CA ILE A 175 9.55 34.28 -10.26
C ILE A 175 10.08 34.17 -8.82
N ASP A 176 9.44 34.89 -7.89
CA ASP A 176 9.79 34.88 -6.48
C ASP A 176 9.93 33.43 -5.96
N PRO A 177 11.10 33.06 -5.41
CA PRO A 177 11.36 31.71 -4.89
C PRO A 177 10.31 31.23 -3.89
N THR A 178 9.75 32.12 -3.07
CA THR A 178 8.72 31.76 -2.08
C THR A 178 7.44 31.27 -2.74
N ILE A 179 7.07 31.84 -3.89
CA ILE A 179 5.90 31.42 -4.66
C ILE A 179 6.17 30.08 -5.36
N ILE A 180 7.38 29.89 -5.89
CA ILE A 180 7.82 28.61 -6.46
C ILE A 180 7.76 27.52 -5.41
N ASP A 181 8.26 27.77 -4.19
CA ASP A 181 8.28 26.80 -3.10
C ASP A 181 6.88 26.47 -2.60
N ASP A 182 6.00 27.46 -2.42
CA ASP A 182 4.60 27.26 -2.00
C ASP A 182 3.81 26.42 -3.02
N PHE A 183 3.96 26.72 -4.32
CA PHE A 183 3.38 25.92 -5.39
C PHE A 183 3.97 24.51 -5.39
N SER A 184 5.30 24.40 -5.29
CA SER A 184 6.00 23.11 -5.32
C SER A 184 5.55 22.18 -4.21
N ASN A 185 5.48 22.69 -2.98
CA ASN A 185 5.03 21.93 -1.82
C ASN A 185 3.58 21.45 -2.00
N SER A 186 2.69 22.33 -2.47
CA SER A 186 1.27 21.99 -2.66
C SER A 186 1.08 20.97 -3.79
N ALA A 187 1.82 21.09 -4.89
CA ALA A 187 1.80 20.16 -6.01
C ALA A 187 2.36 18.79 -5.62
N ASP A 188 3.47 18.76 -4.89
CA ASP A 188 4.09 17.51 -4.43
C ASP A 188 3.19 16.76 -3.44
N LEU A 189 2.49 17.49 -2.56
CA LEU A 189 1.49 16.90 -1.67
C LEU A 189 0.29 16.32 -2.44
N TYR A 190 -0.17 16.99 -3.49
CA TYR A 190 -1.26 16.47 -4.32
C TYR A 190 -0.84 15.23 -5.10
N ILE A 191 0.36 15.24 -5.71
CA ILE A 191 0.92 14.06 -6.40
C ILE A 191 1.04 12.88 -5.43
N LYS A 192 1.54 13.09 -4.21
CA LYS A 192 1.60 12.03 -3.17
C LYS A 192 0.23 11.51 -2.79
N SER A 193 -0.79 12.38 -2.73
CA SER A 193 -2.17 11.96 -2.49
C SER A 193 -2.66 11.03 -3.61
N LEU A 194 -2.40 11.38 -4.87
CA LEU A 194 -2.75 10.54 -6.02
C LEU A 194 -2.00 9.21 -6.00
N ASP A 195 -0.70 9.21 -5.70
CA ASP A 195 0.11 7.99 -5.55
C ASP A 195 -0.50 7.04 -4.52
N ARG A 196 -0.82 7.59 -3.35
CA ARG A 196 -1.45 6.86 -2.26
C ARG A 196 -2.81 6.29 -2.67
N GLU A 197 -3.62 7.08 -3.36
CA GLU A 197 -4.93 6.64 -3.84
C GLU A 197 -4.84 5.50 -4.86
N ILE A 198 -3.84 5.53 -5.74
CA ILE A 198 -3.53 4.51 -6.73
C ILE A 198 -3.05 3.22 -6.04
N ILE A 199 -2.05 3.30 -5.16
CA ILE A 199 -1.48 2.10 -4.52
C ILE A 199 -2.47 1.43 -3.56
N LEU A 200 -3.32 2.20 -2.89
CA LEU A 200 -4.38 1.67 -2.01
C LEU A 200 -5.51 0.97 -2.76
N GLN A 201 -5.55 0.99 -4.10
CA GLN A 201 -6.40 0.08 -4.87
C GLN A 201 -5.88 -1.36 -4.84
N GLY A 202 -4.60 -1.56 -4.50
CA GLY A 202 -3.94 -2.85 -4.41
C GLY A 202 -2.81 -2.99 -5.42
N ALA A 203 -1.70 -3.57 -4.98
CA ALA A 203 -0.49 -3.75 -5.77
C ALA A 203 -0.71 -4.47 -7.13
N PRO A 204 -1.46 -5.59 -7.24
CA PRO A 204 -1.72 -6.26 -8.51
C PRO A 204 -2.47 -5.39 -9.51
N TYR A 205 -3.43 -4.57 -9.05
CA TYR A 205 -4.19 -3.67 -9.91
C TYR A 205 -3.31 -2.58 -10.50
N LYS A 206 -2.49 -1.94 -9.65
CA LYS A 206 -1.49 -0.96 -10.10
C LYS A 206 -0.54 -1.58 -11.13
N MET A 207 0.01 -2.75 -10.80
CA MET A 207 0.95 -3.47 -11.65
C MET A 207 0.34 -3.80 -13.03
N LYS A 208 -0.89 -4.33 -13.05
CA LYS A 208 -1.61 -4.60 -14.30
C LYS A 208 -1.87 -3.33 -15.11
N SER A 209 -2.24 -2.24 -14.44
CA SER A 209 -2.55 -0.94 -15.05
C SER A 209 -1.32 -0.22 -15.61
N GLU A 210 -0.14 -0.50 -15.06
CA GLU A 210 1.15 -0.04 -15.61
C GLU A 210 1.64 -0.91 -16.78
N GLY A 211 0.80 -1.81 -17.30
CA GLY A 211 1.10 -2.63 -18.48
C GLY A 211 2.00 -3.82 -18.21
N LYS A 212 2.24 -4.19 -16.94
CA LYS A 212 3.04 -5.37 -16.61
C LYS A 212 2.34 -6.65 -17.08
N ASN A 213 3.14 -7.62 -17.49
CA ASN A 213 2.65 -8.88 -18.05
C ASN A 213 2.19 -9.85 -16.96
N ILE A 214 1.04 -9.55 -16.35
CA ILE A 214 0.34 -10.42 -15.41
C ILE A 214 -1.09 -10.72 -15.89
N SER A 215 -1.60 -11.87 -15.47
CA SER A 215 -3.01 -12.26 -15.57
C SER A 215 -3.63 -12.09 -14.19
N LEU A 216 -4.57 -11.14 -14.08
CA LEU A 216 -5.17 -10.75 -12.81
C LEU A 216 -6.59 -11.30 -12.68
N PHE A 217 -6.86 -11.99 -11.56
CA PHE A 217 -8.13 -12.63 -11.26
C PHE A 217 -8.66 -12.20 -9.89
N GLY A 218 -9.98 -12.14 -9.77
CA GLY A 218 -10.67 -12.00 -8.49
C GLY A 218 -10.91 -13.36 -7.81
N SER A 219 -11.11 -13.33 -6.50
CA SER A 219 -11.34 -14.51 -5.66
C SER A 219 -12.79 -14.68 -5.17
N GLU A 220 -13.61 -13.62 -5.23
CA GLU A 220 -14.84 -13.55 -4.44
C GLU A 220 -16.05 -14.21 -5.12
N VAL A 221 -16.85 -14.95 -4.35
CA VAL A 221 -18.19 -15.36 -4.77
C VAL A 221 -19.18 -14.24 -4.41
N ARG A 222 -19.98 -13.77 -5.38
CA ARG A 222 -20.87 -12.61 -5.21
C ARG A 222 -21.78 -12.74 -3.98
N ALA A 223 -22.44 -13.88 -3.81
CA ALA A 223 -23.35 -14.11 -2.68
C ALA A 223 -22.63 -13.97 -1.33
N THR A 224 -21.45 -14.58 -1.19
CA THR A 224 -20.63 -14.52 0.02
C THR A 224 -20.07 -13.12 0.24
N GLN A 225 -19.68 -12.39 -0.82
CA GLN A 225 -19.23 -11.00 -0.75
C GLN A 225 -20.34 -10.08 -0.21
N GLU A 226 -21.55 -10.20 -0.76
CA GLU A 226 -22.71 -9.41 -0.34
C GLU A 226 -23.11 -9.72 1.10
N GLU A 227 -23.17 -11.00 1.48
CA GLU A 227 -23.46 -11.45 2.85
C GLU A 227 -22.40 -10.93 3.84
N SER A 228 -21.12 -11.06 3.49
CA SER A 228 -19.99 -10.58 4.30
C SER A 228 -20.07 -9.07 4.53
N ALA A 229 -20.40 -8.29 3.49
CA ALA A 229 -20.54 -6.84 3.60
C ALA A 229 -21.67 -6.43 4.56
N VAL A 230 -22.76 -7.19 4.62
CA VAL A 230 -23.85 -6.96 5.58
C VAL A 230 -23.42 -7.33 7.00
N ILE A 231 -22.78 -8.48 7.19
CA ILE A 231 -22.31 -8.94 8.51
C ILE A 231 -21.32 -7.93 9.11
N VAL A 232 -20.29 -7.54 8.34
CA VAL A 232 -19.26 -6.59 8.80
C VAL A 232 -19.87 -5.22 9.10
N ARG A 233 -20.80 -4.74 8.27
CA ARG A 233 -21.50 -3.47 8.51
C ARG A 233 -22.30 -3.50 9.81
N ASN A 234 -23.05 -4.57 10.05
CA ASN A 234 -23.83 -4.74 11.26
C ASN A 234 -22.93 -4.78 12.50
N TYR A 235 -21.82 -5.52 12.43
CA TYR A 235 -20.82 -5.54 13.50
C TYR A 235 -20.30 -4.14 13.83
N ILE A 236 -19.94 -3.34 12.82
CA ILE A 236 -19.47 -1.96 13.00
C ILE A 236 -20.55 -1.10 13.68
N TYR A 237 -21.80 -1.19 13.22
CA TYR A 237 -22.90 -0.43 13.83
C TYR A 237 -23.17 -0.83 15.28
N GLN A 238 -23.08 -2.13 15.60
CA GLN A 238 -23.26 -2.61 16.97
C GLN A 238 -22.11 -2.18 17.88
N GLN A 239 -20.86 -2.21 17.38
CA GLN A 239 -19.68 -1.69 18.08
C GLN A 239 -19.80 -0.19 18.37
N ASP A 240 -20.27 0.61 17.41
CA ASP A 240 -20.53 2.03 17.62
C ASP A 240 -21.56 2.26 18.71
N ARG A 241 -22.64 1.47 18.69
CA ARG A 241 -23.69 1.58 19.69
C ARG A 241 -23.21 1.16 21.07
N GLN A 242 -22.45 0.06 21.16
CA GLN A 242 -21.84 -0.40 22.39
C GLN A 242 -20.92 0.67 22.99
N LYS A 243 -20.11 1.32 22.15
CA LYS A 243 -19.26 2.45 22.57
C LYS A 243 -20.08 3.64 23.05
N ALA A 244 -21.20 3.97 22.39
CA ALA A 244 -22.08 5.05 22.85
C ALA A 244 -22.74 4.75 24.21
N LEU A 245 -23.20 3.51 24.42
CA LEU A 245 -23.78 3.06 25.69
C LEU A 245 -22.74 3.06 26.82
N ASN A 246 -21.54 2.53 26.54
CA ASN A 246 -20.43 2.48 27.50
C ASN A 246 -19.79 3.87 27.71
N GLY A 247 -19.87 4.78 26.74
CA GLY A 247 -19.42 6.17 26.84
C GLY A 247 -20.19 7.01 27.85
N SER A 248 -21.35 6.52 28.32
CA SER A 248 -22.08 7.09 29.46
C SER A 248 -21.53 6.62 30.83
N GLN A 249 -20.57 5.68 30.84
CA GLN A 249 -19.84 5.19 32.01
C GLN A 249 -18.35 5.03 31.67
N ALA A 250 -17.59 6.12 31.73
CA ALA A 250 -16.16 6.08 31.45
C ALA A 250 -15.40 5.21 32.48
N LYS A 251 -14.89 4.05 32.04
CA LYS A 251 -13.46 3.62 32.09
C LYS A 251 -13.34 2.09 32.08
N THR A 252 -12.54 1.63 31.11
CA THR A 252 -11.74 0.40 31.11
C THR A 252 -12.50 -0.93 31.27
N ILE A 253 -12.81 -1.56 30.14
CA ILE A 253 -12.90 -3.03 30.10
C ILE A 253 -11.72 -3.51 29.27
N ALA A 254 -10.77 -4.14 29.96
CA ALA A 254 -9.70 -4.91 29.34
C ALA A 254 -10.32 -6.09 28.59
N SER A 255 -10.16 -6.12 27.26
CA SER A 255 -10.49 -7.28 26.45
C SER A 255 -9.36 -8.30 26.57
N ASN A 256 -9.66 -9.45 27.16
CA ASN A 256 -8.76 -10.60 27.24
C ASN A 256 -8.39 -11.09 25.84
N GLU A 257 -7.08 -11.32 25.67
CA GLU A 257 -6.39 -12.19 24.71
C GLU A 257 -7.26 -12.90 23.65
N ARG A 258 -7.37 -12.28 22.47
CA ARG A 258 -7.37 -12.92 21.14
C ARG A 258 -7.21 -11.82 20.09
N SER A 259 -6.19 -11.87 19.24
CA SER A 259 -6.05 -11.00 18.06
C SER A 259 -6.98 -11.48 16.95
N SER A 260 -8.28 -11.29 17.13
CA SER A 260 -9.24 -11.60 16.08
C SER A 260 -9.29 -10.46 15.07
N LEU A 261 -9.57 -10.78 13.81
CA LEU A 261 -9.90 -9.84 12.74
C LEU A 261 -10.98 -8.82 13.19
N ALA A 262 -11.82 -9.19 14.16
CA ALA A 262 -12.82 -8.34 14.81
C ALA A 262 -12.20 -7.14 15.56
N ASP A 263 -11.02 -7.29 16.18
CA ASP A 263 -10.25 -6.17 16.75
C ASP A 263 -9.65 -5.27 15.66
N ALA A 264 -9.22 -5.83 14.53
CA ALA A 264 -8.76 -5.05 13.38
C ALA A 264 -9.92 -4.26 12.73
N TYR A 265 -11.14 -4.82 12.75
CA TYR A 265 -12.39 -4.13 12.44
C TYR A 265 -12.82 -3.14 13.56
N ALA A 266 -12.46 -3.34 14.81
CA ALA A 266 -12.78 -2.40 15.91
C ALA A 266 -11.79 -1.21 15.99
N MET A 267 -10.55 -1.38 15.52
CA MET A 267 -9.55 -0.32 15.32
C MET A 267 -9.89 0.63 14.15
N LEU A 268 -10.98 0.38 13.40
CA LEU A 268 -11.58 1.24 12.37
C LEU A 268 -12.09 2.60 12.85
N LEU A 269 -11.74 3.03 14.07
CA LEU A 269 -12.47 4.03 14.84
C LEU A 269 -11.64 5.24 15.28
N SER A 270 -10.58 5.62 14.55
CA SER A 270 -9.91 6.90 14.86
C SER A 270 -9.72 7.83 13.66
N LYS A 271 -10.40 8.97 13.78
CA LYS A 271 -10.19 10.31 13.20
C LYS A 271 -10.19 10.43 11.66
N ARG A 272 -11.24 11.12 11.18
CA ARG A 272 -11.28 11.83 9.89
C ARG A 272 -10.03 12.69 9.74
N GLY A 273 -9.28 12.50 8.66
CA GLY A 273 -8.28 13.46 8.22
C GLY A 273 -8.93 14.71 7.64
N THR A 274 -8.25 15.82 7.88
CA THR A 274 -8.58 17.14 7.35
C THR A 274 -8.35 17.22 5.85
N LYS A 275 -9.26 17.90 5.14
CA LYS A 275 -9.17 18.17 3.70
C LYS A 275 -7.86 18.92 3.36
N ASN A 276 -7.12 18.38 2.39
CA ASN A 276 -6.03 19.08 1.71
C ASN A 276 -6.60 20.27 0.91
N ASN A 277 -6.64 21.45 1.54
CA ASN A 277 -6.78 22.72 0.84
C ASN A 277 -5.39 23.38 0.76
N SER A 278 -4.73 23.38 -0.41
CA SER A 278 -3.86 24.51 -0.80
C SER A 278 -3.43 24.58 -2.27
N LEU A 279 -3.53 23.52 -3.09
CA LEU A 279 -3.05 23.59 -4.48
C LEU A 279 -3.88 24.57 -5.35
N GLU A 280 -5.20 24.58 -5.19
CA GLU A 280 -6.09 25.57 -5.82
C GLU A 280 -5.74 27.00 -5.39
N SER A 281 -5.38 27.20 -4.12
CA SER A 281 -4.90 28.50 -3.62
C SER A 281 -3.55 28.88 -4.25
N SER A 282 -2.67 27.91 -4.51
CA SER A 282 -1.41 28.14 -5.21
C SER A 282 -1.64 28.55 -6.66
N PHE A 283 -2.54 27.90 -7.41
CA PHE A 283 -2.90 28.32 -8.77
C PHE A 283 -3.48 29.74 -8.79
N ASN A 284 -4.43 30.05 -7.90
CA ASN A 284 -4.99 31.40 -7.75
C ASN A 284 -3.91 32.48 -7.45
N ARG A 285 -2.81 32.11 -6.78
CA ARG A 285 -1.69 33.03 -6.55
C ARG A 285 -0.84 33.20 -7.81
N LEU A 286 -0.59 32.10 -8.54
CA LEU A 286 0.14 32.13 -9.81
C LEU A 286 -0.57 32.94 -10.89
N GLU A 287 -1.89 32.82 -11.01
CA GLU A 287 -2.68 33.61 -11.96
C GLU A 287 -2.64 35.11 -11.69
N LYS A 288 -2.48 35.50 -10.41
CA LYS A 288 -2.34 36.91 -10.00
C LYS A 288 -0.96 37.48 -10.28
N LEU A 289 0.04 36.63 -10.54
CA LEU A 289 1.32 37.08 -11.04
C LEU A 289 1.14 37.47 -12.50
N THR A 290 1.14 38.77 -12.77
CA THR A 290 1.26 39.28 -14.14
C THR A 290 2.67 38.99 -14.63
N THR A 291 2.91 37.77 -15.11
CA THR A 291 4.26 37.34 -15.55
C THR A 291 4.75 38.09 -16.79
N GLY A 292 3.85 38.76 -17.51
CA GLY A 292 4.12 39.37 -18.82
C GLY A 292 4.50 38.35 -19.90
N ASN A 293 4.49 37.06 -19.58
CA ASN A 293 4.98 35.97 -20.41
C ASN A 293 3.81 35.03 -20.76
N SER A 294 3.34 35.13 -22.02
CA SER A 294 2.22 34.35 -22.51
C SER A 294 2.48 32.83 -22.49
N TYR A 295 3.74 32.41 -22.61
CA TYR A 295 4.12 31.00 -22.54
C TYR A 295 4.00 30.45 -21.11
N LEU A 296 4.55 31.16 -20.13
CA LEU A 296 4.43 30.77 -18.71
C LEU A 296 2.95 30.76 -18.26
N ASN A 297 2.17 31.77 -18.67
CA ASN A 297 0.73 31.81 -18.37
C ASN A 297 -0.02 30.64 -19.00
N GLY A 298 0.33 30.24 -20.24
CA GLY A 298 -0.22 29.06 -20.88
C GLY A 298 0.05 27.78 -20.10
N MET A 299 1.28 27.60 -19.60
CA MET A 299 1.63 26.43 -18.79
C MET A 299 0.93 26.39 -17.43
N ILE A 300 0.75 27.53 -16.76
CA ILE A 300 -0.03 27.62 -15.52
C ILE A 300 -1.46 27.16 -15.78
N ALA A 301 -2.12 27.71 -16.80
CA ALA A 301 -3.51 27.38 -17.14
C ALA A 301 -3.68 25.90 -17.56
N GLU A 302 -2.73 25.35 -18.32
CA GLU A 302 -2.77 23.95 -18.74
C GLU A 302 -2.59 23.00 -17.54
N THR A 303 -1.63 23.30 -16.65
CA THR A 303 -1.38 22.50 -15.44
C THR A 303 -2.58 22.55 -14.49
N GLU A 304 -3.21 23.72 -14.34
CA GLU A 304 -4.43 23.86 -13.55
C GLU A 304 -5.61 23.10 -14.16
N LYS A 305 -5.77 23.14 -15.49
CA LYS A 305 -6.81 22.38 -16.19
C LYS A 305 -6.67 20.89 -15.92
N THR A 306 -5.47 20.34 -15.95
CA THR A 306 -5.18 18.94 -15.59
C THR A 306 -5.53 18.66 -14.13
N TYR A 307 -5.12 19.54 -13.20
CA TYR A 307 -5.50 19.42 -11.79
C TYR A 307 -7.02 19.36 -11.60
N LEU A 308 -7.76 20.26 -12.26
CA LEU A 308 -9.21 20.34 -12.16
C LEU A 308 -9.90 19.14 -12.82
N SER A 309 -9.36 18.60 -13.93
CA SER A 309 -9.94 17.40 -14.55
C SER A 309 -9.84 16.19 -13.63
N ILE A 310 -8.67 15.97 -13.01
CA ILE A 310 -8.46 14.87 -12.05
C ILE A 310 -9.43 15.03 -10.86
N LYS A 311 -9.44 16.21 -10.22
CA LYS A 311 -10.31 16.50 -9.06
C LYS A 311 -11.81 16.34 -9.36
N ASN A 312 -12.24 16.63 -10.59
CA ASN A 312 -13.65 16.54 -10.97
C ASN A 312 -14.11 15.11 -11.31
N VAL A 313 -13.20 14.24 -11.76
CA VAL A 313 -13.48 12.80 -11.90
C VAL A 313 -13.80 12.20 -10.53
N ASP A 314 -12.99 12.52 -9.51
CA ASP A 314 -13.18 12.01 -8.14
C ASP A 314 -14.56 12.38 -7.54
N LYS A 315 -15.10 13.55 -7.90
CA LYS A 315 -16.45 13.98 -7.47
C LYS A 315 -17.58 13.19 -8.11
N LYS A 316 -17.39 12.68 -9.33
CA LYS A 316 -18.43 11.93 -10.06
C LYS A 316 -18.49 10.46 -9.63
N VAL A 317 -17.36 9.86 -9.28
CA VAL A 317 -17.26 8.46 -8.85
C VAL A 317 -17.80 8.23 -7.43
N ALA A 318 -17.89 9.27 -6.60
CA ALA A 318 -18.34 9.21 -5.20
C ALA A 318 -19.86 8.89 -4.98
N LYS A 319 -20.56 8.31 -5.96
CA LYS A 319 -22.03 8.16 -5.96
C LYS A 319 -22.56 6.74 -5.76
N VAL A 320 -21.78 5.85 -5.13
CA VAL A 320 -22.30 4.62 -4.53
C VAL A 320 -22.39 4.86 -3.03
N SER A 321 -23.53 5.36 -2.55
CA SER A 321 -23.74 5.61 -1.13
C SER A 321 -23.95 4.29 -0.40
N SER A 322 -22.87 3.74 0.17
CA SER A 322 -23.02 2.83 1.30
C SER A 322 -23.82 3.54 2.40
N PRO A 323 -24.75 2.87 3.11
CA PRO A 323 -25.55 3.50 4.15
C PRO A 323 -24.66 4.21 5.16
N ALA A 324 -25.00 5.45 5.47
CA ALA A 324 -24.15 6.28 6.31
C ALA A 324 -24.11 5.71 7.73
N ARG A 325 -22.98 5.85 8.46
CA ARG A 325 -22.92 5.47 9.89
C ARG A 325 -23.88 6.27 10.78
N THR A 326 -24.35 7.41 10.29
CA THR A 326 -25.43 8.20 10.90
C THR A 326 -26.80 7.54 10.77
N GLU A 327 -26.95 6.48 9.98
CA GLU A 327 -28.17 5.68 9.80
C GLU A 327 -28.04 4.34 10.54
N ASN A 328 -27.47 4.34 11.75
CA ASN A 328 -27.23 3.14 12.52
C ASN A 328 -28.57 2.53 13.00
N PRO A 329 -28.98 1.34 12.51
CA PRO A 329 -30.28 0.76 12.85
C PRO A 329 -30.38 0.28 14.31
N TYR A 330 -29.27 0.25 15.04
CA TYR A 330 -29.21 -0.15 16.45
C TYR A 330 -29.25 1.03 17.43
N GLU A 331 -29.37 2.28 16.95
CA GLU A 331 -29.37 3.48 17.79
C GLU A 331 -30.48 3.45 18.86
N GLY A 332 -31.64 2.87 18.55
CA GLY A 332 -32.77 2.74 19.47
C GLY A 332 -32.62 1.66 20.56
N ILE A 333 -31.57 0.84 20.55
CA ILE A 333 -31.36 -0.21 21.56
C ILE A 333 -30.59 0.39 22.74
N ASN A 334 -31.24 0.52 23.89
CA ASN A 334 -30.65 1.08 25.11
C ASN A 334 -30.11 0.03 26.10
N ASP A 335 -30.37 -1.27 25.87
CA ASP A 335 -29.90 -2.36 26.73
C ASP A 335 -28.46 -2.78 26.36
N PRO A 336 -27.46 -2.56 27.23
CA PRO A 336 -26.08 -2.93 26.97
C PRO A 336 -25.89 -4.45 26.79
N LYS A 337 -26.65 -5.29 27.51
CA LYS A 337 -26.54 -6.75 27.38
C LYS A 337 -27.04 -7.21 26.02
N LYS A 338 -28.16 -6.65 25.55
CA LYS A 338 -28.69 -6.93 24.21
C LYS A 338 -27.70 -6.54 23.11
N ILE A 339 -27.04 -5.38 23.23
CA ILE A 339 -26.00 -4.98 22.27
C ILE A 339 -24.79 -5.92 22.34
N GLN A 340 -24.33 -6.30 23.53
CA GLN A 340 -23.24 -7.26 23.70
C GLN A 340 -23.54 -8.60 23.02
N THR A 341 -24.77 -9.13 23.18
CA THR A 341 -25.20 -10.37 22.50
C THR A 341 -25.13 -10.23 20.98
N LEU A 342 -25.63 -9.12 20.42
CA LEU A 342 -25.58 -8.88 18.97
C LEU A 342 -24.15 -8.78 18.44
N VAL A 343 -23.25 -8.16 19.20
CA VAL A 343 -21.82 -8.10 18.88
C VAL A 343 -21.24 -9.51 18.82
N SER A 344 -21.46 -10.35 19.83
CA SER A 344 -20.97 -11.73 19.85
C SER A 344 -21.56 -12.59 18.73
N GLU A 345 -22.86 -12.47 18.44
CA GLU A 345 -23.48 -13.15 17.31
C GLU A 345 -22.86 -12.74 15.96
N SER A 346 -22.52 -11.46 15.82
CA SER A 346 -21.86 -10.94 14.62
C SER A 346 -20.41 -11.40 14.52
N GLU A 347 -19.68 -11.53 15.62
CA GLU A 347 -18.33 -12.12 15.66
C GLU A 347 -18.33 -13.58 15.20
N GLU A 348 -19.31 -14.37 15.66
CA GLU A 348 -19.48 -15.74 15.17
C GLU A 348 -19.75 -15.79 13.66
N LYS A 349 -20.60 -14.89 13.16
CA LYS A 349 -20.88 -14.80 11.72
C LYS A 349 -19.68 -14.33 10.92
N ILE A 350 -18.87 -13.42 11.46
CA ILE A 350 -17.60 -13.00 10.86
C ILE A 350 -16.69 -14.22 10.72
N GLN A 351 -16.51 -15.02 11.78
CA GLN A 351 -15.68 -16.21 11.69
C GLN A 351 -16.23 -17.20 10.64
N LYS A 352 -17.52 -17.56 10.74
CA LYS A 352 -18.12 -18.60 9.89
C LYS A 352 -18.20 -18.21 8.41
N VAL A 353 -18.58 -16.97 8.11
CA VAL A 353 -18.85 -16.52 6.72
C VAL A 353 -17.68 -15.74 6.17
N VAL A 354 -17.26 -14.69 6.87
CA VAL A 354 -16.24 -13.75 6.36
C VAL A 354 -14.86 -14.39 6.35
N ILE A 355 -14.56 -15.31 7.26
CA ILE A 355 -13.26 -15.97 7.35
C ILE A 355 -13.33 -17.38 6.74
N ASP A 356 -14.07 -18.29 7.37
CA ASP A 356 -14.00 -19.72 7.05
C ASP A 356 -14.56 -20.01 5.65
N ARG A 357 -15.78 -19.52 5.33
CA ARG A 357 -16.37 -19.74 4.00
C ARG A 357 -15.54 -19.08 2.89
N ARG A 358 -15.11 -17.82 3.08
CA ARG A 358 -14.27 -17.13 2.09
C ARG A 358 -12.92 -17.83 1.87
N ASN A 359 -12.34 -18.45 2.91
CA ASN A 359 -11.11 -19.25 2.76
C ASN A 359 -11.34 -20.47 1.88
N VAL A 360 -12.44 -21.21 2.10
CA VAL A 360 -12.81 -22.37 1.27
C VAL A 360 -12.99 -21.95 -0.18
N GLU A 361 -13.86 -20.96 -0.41
CA GLU A 361 -14.17 -20.48 -1.76
C GLU A 361 -12.92 -19.93 -2.48
N THR A 362 -12.08 -19.15 -1.79
CA THR A 362 -10.85 -18.61 -2.37
C THR A 362 -9.87 -19.72 -2.74
N ALA A 363 -9.70 -20.73 -1.89
CA ALA A 363 -8.80 -21.85 -2.18
C ALA A 363 -9.30 -22.69 -3.37
N GLU A 364 -10.61 -22.97 -3.44
CA GLU A 364 -11.24 -23.68 -4.56
C GLU A 364 -11.08 -22.87 -5.86
N ASN A 365 -11.40 -21.59 -5.82
CA ASN A 365 -11.27 -20.67 -6.95
C ASN A 365 -9.82 -20.54 -7.45
N PHE A 366 -8.86 -20.47 -6.53
CA PHE A 366 -7.44 -20.41 -6.87
C PHE A 366 -6.96 -21.69 -7.55
N ALA A 367 -7.30 -22.85 -6.99
CA ALA A 367 -6.97 -24.15 -7.56
C ALA A 367 -7.58 -24.35 -8.95
N ASP A 368 -8.85 -23.98 -9.13
CA ASP A 368 -9.53 -24.05 -10.42
C ASP A 368 -8.88 -23.12 -11.47
N LEU A 369 -8.57 -21.88 -11.10
CA LEU A 369 -7.97 -20.92 -12.01
C LEU A 369 -6.52 -21.28 -12.39
N LEU A 370 -5.74 -21.88 -11.48
CA LEU A 370 -4.42 -22.45 -11.84
C LEU A 370 -4.55 -23.53 -12.93
N LYS A 371 -5.46 -24.50 -12.73
CA LYS A 371 -5.70 -25.59 -13.69
C LYS A 371 -6.18 -25.08 -15.05
N SER A 372 -7.19 -24.21 -15.06
CA SER A 372 -7.76 -23.69 -16.30
C SER A 372 -6.81 -22.79 -17.09
N ASN A 373 -5.82 -22.17 -16.42
CA ASN A 373 -4.76 -21.39 -17.07
C ASN A 373 -3.51 -22.20 -17.37
N GLY A 374 -3.49 -23.52 -17.08
CA GLY A 374 -2.35 -24.39 -17.38
C GLY A 374 -1.07 -24.01 -16.65
N THR A 375 -1.18 -23.46 -15.43
CA THR A 375 -0.04 -23.08 -14.59
C THR A 375 -0.09 -23.85 -13.27
N ASP A 376 1.08 -24.20 -12.74
CA ASP A 376 1.22 -24.89 -11.46
C ASP A 376 1.68 -23.94 -10.34
N ILE A 377 1.87 -22.66 -10.63
CA ILE A 377 2.26 -21.64 -9.66
C ILE A 377 1.51 -20.33 -9.90
N GLY A 378 1.15 -19.66 -8.81
CA GLY A 378 0.49 -18.36 -8.85
C GLY A 378 0.69 -17.56 -7.57
N ILE A 379 0.49 -16.25 -7.66
CA ILE A 379 0.50 -15.34 -6.52
C ILE A 379 -0.94 -15.16 -6.03
N LEU A 380 -1.14 -15.27 -4.72
CA LEU A 380 -2.41 -15.00 -4.05
C LEU A 380 -2.21 -13.85 -3.06
N GLN A 381 -2.78 -12.67 -3.36
CA GLN A 381 -2.78 -11.54 -2.44
C GLN A 381 -4.12 -11.50 -1.68
N TYR A 382 -4.10 -11.74 -0.37
CA TYR A 382 -5.31 -11.90 0.44
C TYR A 382 -5.13 -11.36 1.86
N GLY A 383 -6.22 -10.97 2.54
CA GLY A 383 -6.15 -10.23 3.81
C GLY A 383 -5.37 -10.94 4.92
N ALA A 384 -4.60 -10.16 5.71
CA ALA A 384 -3.72 -10.61 6.81
C ALA A 384 -4.44 -11.10 8.09
N GLY A 385 -5.59 -11.76 7.95
CA GLY A 385 -6.21 -12.52 9.04
C GLY A 385 -6.89 -13.80 8.56
N HIS A 386 -6.52 -14.24 7.37
CA HIS A 386 -7.01 -15.46 6.74
C HIS A 386 -5.96 -16.57 6.72
N GLU A 387 -4.76 -16.32 7.22
CA GLU A 387 -3.56 -17.09 6.90
C GLU A 387 -3.69 -18.57 7.23
N GLU A 388 -3.96 -18.90 8.49
CA GLU A 388 -4.03 -20.29 8.94
C GLU A 388 -5.14 -21.07 8.21
N GLY A 389 -6.33 -20.47 8.13
CA GLY A 389 -7.48 -21.08 7.47
C GLY A 389 -7.26 -21.26 5.97
N LEU A 390 -6.77 -20.23 5.28
CA LEU A 390 -6.52 -20.28 3.84
C LEU A 390 -5.40 -21.24 3.48
N ILE A 391 -4.31 -21.29 4.26
CA ILE A 391 -3.24 -22.31 4.08
C ILE A 391 -3.83 -23.72 4.18
N LYS A 392 -4.67 -23.97 5.18
CA LYS A 392 -5.32 -25.27 5.36
C LYS A 392 -6.21 -25.62 4.17
N GLU A 393 -7.04 -24.69 3.69
CA GLU A 393 -7.92 -24.94 2.55
C GLU A 393 -7.14 -25.12 1.24
N LEU A 394 -6.09 -24.34 0.99
CA LEU A 394 -5.19 -24.52 -0.16
C LEU A 394 -4.52 -25.90 -0.15
N ASN A 395 -4.03 -26.34 1.02
CA ASN A 395 -3.42 -27.66 1.15
C ASN A 395 -4.41 -28.80 0.87
N LYS A 396 -5.70 -28.66 1.21
CA LYS A 396 -6.74 -29.65 0.84
C LYS A 396 -6.93 -29.73 -0.67
N GLN A 397 -6.74 -28.61 -1.38
CA GLN A 397 -6.79 -28.56 -2.84
C GLN A 397 -5.52 -29.12 -3.50
N GLY A 398 -4.51 -29.57 -2.74
CA GLY A 398 -3.24 -30.05 -3.28
C GLY A 398 -2.30 -28.93 -3.72
N ILE A 399 -2.42 -27.75 -3.10
CA ILE A 399 -1.57 -26.58 -3.37
C ILE A 399 -0.58 -26.40 -2.22
N ASN A 400 0.72 -26.43 -2.52
CA ASN A 400 1.75 -25.98 -1.57
C ASN A 400 1.64 -24.48 -1.35
N VAL A 401 1.93 -24.00 -0.15
CA VAL A 401 1.90 -22.56 0.16
C VAL A 401 3.28 -22.07 0.54
N ILE A 402 3.77 -21.05 -0.18
CA ILE A 402 4.90 -20.22 0.21
C ILE A 402 4.33 -18.89 0.67
N MET A 403 4.26 -18.70 1.98
CA MET A 403 3.82 -17.44 2.58
C MET A 403 5.00 -16.45 2.56
N VAL A 404 4.80 -15.29 1.96
CA VAL A 404 5.77 -14.19 1.90
C VAL A 404 5.13 -12.96 2.53
N LYS A 405 5.53 -12.61 3.76
CA LYS A 405 5.02 -11.44 4.47
C LYS A 405 5.94 -10.25 4.25
N ALA A 406 5.35 -9.15 3.78
CA ALA A 406 6.02 -7.85 3.72
C ALA A 406 6.32 -7.34 5.14
N ASP A 407 7.40 -6.56 5.30
CA ASP A 407 7.85 -6.04 6.60
C ASP A 407 6.72 -5.34 7.37
N GLU A 408 5.98 -4.44 6.70
CA GLU A 408 4.92 -3.63 7.31
C GLU A 408 3.75 -4.50 7.82
N VAL A 409 3.46 -5.61 7.14
CA VAL A 409 2.41 -6.54 7.57
C VAL A 409 2.84 -7.23 8.87
N LEU A 410 4.10 -7.67 8.93
CA LEU A 410 4.68 -8.31 10.11
C LEU A 410 4.85 -7.33 11.28
N GLU A 411 5.26 -6.09 11.03
CA GLU A 411 5.37 -5.05 12.05
C GLU A 411 4.02 -4.80 12.72
N ARG A 412 2.94 -4.70 11.94
CA ARG A 412 1.58 -4.50 12.46
C ARG A 412 1.12 -5.66 13.35
N GLU A 413 1.48 -6.89 13.00
CA GLU A 413 1.19 -8.08 13.83
C GLU A 413 1.98 -8.08 15.15
N ASN A 414 3.21 -7.54 15.12
CA ASN A 414 4.13 -7.50 16.26
C ASN A 414 4.02 -6.24 17.12
N VAL A 415 3.22 -5.23 16.74
CA VAL A 415 2.90 -4.12 17.64
C VAL A 415 2.27 -4.74 18.88
N PRO A 416 2.88 -4.62 20.08
CA PRO A 416 2.27 -5.10 21.30
C PRO A 416 0.90 -4.47 21.39
N LYS A 417 -0.16 -5.29 21.31
CA LYS A 417 -1.46 -4.89 21.84
C LYS A 417 -1.16 -4.35 23.22
N ILE A 418 -1.39 -3.06 23.48
CA ILE A 418 -0.93 -2.39 24.70
C ILE A 418 -1.53 -3.09 25.92
N SER A 419 -0.85 -4.13 26.37
CA SER A 419 -0.96 -4.78 27.66
C SER A 419 0.24 -4.27 28.42
N SER A 420 -0.04 -3.56 29.51
CA SER A 420 0.93 -2.96 30.44
C SER A 420 1.61 -1.66 29.99
N LEU A 421 0.90 -0.54 30.15
CA LEU A 421 1.52 0.57 30.88
C LEU A 421 1.05 0.48 32.33
N LYS A 422 1.94 -0.03 33.18
CA LYS A 422 1.86 0.07 34.63
C LYS A 422 1.73 1.55 35.02
N GLN A 423 0.71 1.87 35.79
CA GLN A 423 0.82 2.46 37.14
C GLN A 423 -0.55 2.47 37.81
#